data_AF-A0A7J3MLV2-F1
#
_entry.id   AF-A0A7J3MLV2-F1
#
_cell.length_a   1.000
_cell.length_b   1.000
_cell.length_c   1.000
_cell.angle_alpha   90.00
_cell.angle_beta   90.00
_cell.angle_gamma   90.00
#
_symmetry.space_group_name_H-M   'P 1'
#
loop_
_entity.id
_entity.type
_entity.pdbx_description
1 polymer ?
#
loop_
_entity_poly.entity_id
_entity_poly.type
_entity_poly.pdbx_seq_one_letter_code
_entity_poly.pdbx_strand_id
1 'polypeptide(L)' 'MIEFLKRIRARFGIRRVLVYGSFAKRELHEGSDIDIIMIGDFRGKMHERILEVLRETDLPIEPLCYTESEFQKMF' A
#
# COMPACT_ATOMS: atom_id res chain seq x y z
N MET A 1 -2.34 -12.70 -2.27
CA MET A 1 -1.56 -11.83 -1.36
C MET A 1 -0.04 -12.06 -1.46
N ILE A 2 0.50 -13.24 -1.15
CA ILE A 2 1.97 -13.48 -1.10
C ILE A 2 2.66 -13.13 -2.44
N GLU A 3 2.10 -13.56 -3.56
CA GLU A 3 2.69 -13.32 -4.89
C GLU A 3 2.67 -11.84 -5.31
N PHE A 4 1.57 -11.15 -4.99
CA PHE A 4 1.46 -9.70 -5.15
C PHE A 4 2.54 -8.96 -4.36
N LEU A 5 2.67 -9.27 -3.06
CA LEU A 5 3.67 -8.65 -2.18
C LEU A 5 5.10 -8.86 -2.68
N LYS A 6 5.42 -10.05 -3.24
CA LYS A 6 6.73 -10.32 -3.84
C LYS A 6 6.98 -9.44 -5.07
N ARG A 7 6.02 -9.32 -5.99
CA ARG A 7 6.12 -8.48 -7.19
C ARG A 7 6.34 -7.01 -6.85
N ILE A 8 5.47 -6.44 -6.01
CA ILE A 8 5.57 -5.02 -5.65
C ILE A 8 6.86 -4.73 -4.88
N ARG A 9 7.33 -5.66 -4.04
CA ARG A 9 8.59 -5.49 -3.32
C ARG A 9 9.77 -5.40 -4.27
N ALA A 10 9.81 -6.24 -5.30
CA ALA A 10 10.86 -6.21 -6.31
C ALA A 10 10.79 -4.93 -7.16
N ARG A 11 9.59 -4.49 -7.55
CA ARG A 11 9.39 -3.33 -8.43
C ARG A 11 9.63 -1.99 -7.73
N PHE A 12 9.09 -1.83 -6.53
CA PHE A 12 9.08 -0.54 -5.81
C PHE A 12 10.05 -0.51 -4.62
N GLY A 13 10.89 -1.54 -4.43
CA GLY A 13 11.81 -1.58 -3.29
C GLY A 13 11.10 -1.47 -1.93
N ILE A 14 9.91 -2.09 -1.81
CA ILE A 14 9.06 -1.95 -0.61
C ILE A 14 9.84 -2.42 0.63
N ARG A 15 10.01 -1.50 1.57
CA ARG A 15 10.68 -1.74 2.87
C ARG A 15 9.68 -2.19 3.92
N ARG A 16 8.49 -1.59 3.93
CA ARG A 16 7.44 -1.84 4.93
C ARG A 16 6.05 -1.75 4.29
N VAL A 17 5.15 -2.60 4.78
CA VAL A 17 3.71 -2.51 4.50
C VAL A 17 2.99 -2.52 5.84
N LEU A 18 2.15 -1.52 6.07
CA LEU A 18 1.35 -1.37 7.27
C LEU A 18 -0.11 -1.47 6.89
N VAL A 19 -0.88 -2.32 7.57
CA VAL A 19 -2.34 -2.34 7.44
C VAL A 19 -2.89 -1.37 8.47
N TYR A 20 -3.76 -0.46 8.06
CA TYR A 20 -4.42 0.48 8.95
C TYR A 20 -5.95 0.42 8.75
N GLY A 21 -6.71 1.28 9.42
CA GLY A 21 -8.16 1.33 9.23
C GLY A 21 -8.96 0.22 9.93
N SER A 22 -10.18 0.01 9.46
CA SER A 22 -11.18 -0.93 10.03
C SER A 22 -10.66 -2.37 10.09
N PHE A 23 -9.84 -2.77 9.11
CA PHE A 23 -9.21 -4.09 9.08
C PHE A 23 -8.32 -4.34 10.30
N ALA A 24 -7.58 -3.31 10.76
CA ALA A 24 -6.75 -3.41 11.95
C ALA A 24 -7.60 -3.56 13.24
N LYS A 25 -8.88 -3.17 13.22
CA LYS A 25 -9.81 -3.22 14.36
C LYS A 25 -10.72 -4.45 14.36
N ARG A 26 -10.57 -5.38 13.40
CA ARG A 26 -11.41 -6.60 13.23
C ARG A 26 -12.91 -6.33 12.95
N GLU A 27 -13.28 -5.10 12.60
CA GLU A 27 -14.64 -4.75 12.14
C GLU A 27 -14.75 -4.99 10.63
N LEU A 28 -14.58 -6.26 10.23
CA LEU A 28 -14.68 -6.68 8.84
C LEU A 28 -16.15 -6.80 8.44
N HIS A 29 -16.57 -5.96 7.49
CA HIS A 29 -17.76 -6.21 6.70
C HIS A 29 -17.36 -6.89 5.39
N GLU A 30 -18.13 -7.88 4.93
CA GLU A 30 -17.93 -8.49 3.62
C GLU A 30 -18.08 -7.41 2.53
N GLY A 31 -16.95 -6.96 1.97
CA GLY A 31 -16.90 -5.95 0.92
C GLY A 31 -16.13 -4.66 1.23
N SER A 32 -15.51 -4.52 2.41
CA SER A 32 -14.69 -3.35 2.74
C SER A 32 -13.30 -3.41 2.10
N ASP A 33 -12.85 -2.30 1.52
CA ASP A 33 -11.47 -2.14 1.04
C ASP A 33 -10.45 -2.21 2.19
N ILE A 34 -9.24 -2.70 1.89
CA ILE A 34 -8.15 -2.86 2.85
C ILE A 34 -7.22 -1.65 2.74
N ASP A 35 -7.29 -0.77 3.73
CA ASP A 35 -6.38 0.36 3.91
C ASP A 35 -4.94 -0.10 4.18
N ILE A 36 -4.01 0.23 3.27
CA ILE A 36 -2.59 -0.15 3.44
C ILE A 36 -1.63 1.00 3.16
N ILE A 37 -0.65 1.22 4.04
CA ILE A 37 0.47 2.10 3.78
C ILE A 37 1.64 1.28 3.27
N MET A 38 2.14 1.63 2.10
CA MET A 38 3.35 1.06 1.52
C MET A 38 4.48 2.08 1.59
N ILE A 39 5.62 1.64 2.13
CA ILE A 39 6.83 2.47 2.24
C ILE A 39 7.91 1.87 1.34
N GLY A 40 8.31 2.59 0.30
CA GLY A 40 9.24 2.11 -0.73
C GLY A 40 9.84 3.24 -1.59
N ASP A 41 10.47 2.87 -2.69
CA ASP A 41 11.15 3.77 -3.61
C ASP A 41 10.21 4.29 -4.71
N PHE A 42 9.10 4.89 -4.28
CA PHE A 42 8.10 5.45 -5.18
C PHE A 42 8.56 6.77 -5.83
N ARG A 43 8.07 7.01 -7.05
CA ARG A 43 8.29 8.24 -7.82
C ARG A 43 6.95 8.81 -8.29
N GLY A 44 6.93 10.07 -8.71
CA GLY A 44 5.69 10.73 -9.16
C GLY A 44 4.79 11.19 -8.01
N LYS A 45 3.56 11.59 -8.33
CA LYS A 45 2.54 12.05 -7.39
C LYS A 45 1.81 10.86 -6.74
N MET A 46 1.21 11.07 -5.56
CA MET A 46 0.52 10.00 -4.81
C MET A 46 -0.48 9.21 -5.67
N HIS A 47 -1.37 9.88 -6.41
CA HIS A 47 -2.37 9.20 -7.25
C HIS A 47 -1.75 8.33 -8.36
N GLU A 48 -0.61 8.74 -8.94
CA GLU A 48 0.10 7.97 -9.96
C GLU A 48 0.66 6.68 -9.35
N ARG A 49 1.29 6.80 -8.17
CA ARG A 49 1.83 5.66 -7.41
C ARG A 49 0.73 4.66 -7.04
N ILE A 50 -0.43 5.15 -6.59
CA ILE A 50 -1.60 4.33 -6.26
C ILE A 50 -2.06 3.56 -7.49
N LEU A 51 -2.25 4.24 -8.62
CA LEU A 51 -2.65 3.60 -9.87
C LEU A 51 -1.64 2.54 -10.31
N GLU A 52 -0.33 2.78 -10.13
CA GLU A 52 0.70 1.79 -10.44
C GLU A 52 0.61 0.54 -9.57
N VAL A 53 0.32 0.68 -8.27
CA VAL A 53 0.15 -0.47 -7.36
C VAL A 53 -1.14 -1.24 -7.66
N LEU A 54 -2.24 -0.52 -7.88
CA LEU A 54 -3.55 -1.14 -8.16
C LEU A 54 -3.54 -1.92 -9.48
N ARG A 55 -2.73 -1.53 -10.47
CA ARG A 55 -2.56 -2.32 -11.71
C ARG A 55 -1.92 -3.70 -11.49
N GLU A 56 -1.28 -3.94 -10.35
CA GLU A 56 -0.58 -5.20 -10.06
C GLU A 56 -1.46 -6.21 -9.31
N THR A 57 -2.70 -5.85 -8.97
CA THR A 57 -3.59 -6.72 -8.19
C THR A 57 -5.07 -6.38 -8.33
N ASP A 58 -5.91 -7.41 -8.33
CA ASP A 58 -7.38 -7.28 -8.22
C ASP A 58 -7.85 -7.35 -6.75
N LEU A 59 -6.96 -7.05 -5.80
CA LEU A 59 -7.31 -7.09 -4.38
C LEU A 59 -8.04 -5.79 -4.03
N PRO A 60 -9.09 -5.83 -3.19
CA PRO A 60 -9.78 -4.63 -2.71
C PRO A 60 -8.88 -3.92 -1.69
N ILE A 61 -7.88 -3.18 -2.16
CA ILE A 61 -6.92 -2.46 -1.34
C ILE A 61 -6.99 -0.97 -1.65
N GLU A 62 -6.81 -0.14 -0.64
CA GLU A 62 -6.61 1.31 -0.77
C GLU A 62 -5.18 1.66 -0.34
N PRO A 63 -4.20 1.63 -1.27
CA PRO A 63 -2.83 1.87 -0.90
C PRO A 63 -2.52 3.37 -0.77
N LEU A 64 -1.77 3.75 0.26
CA LEU A 64 -1.02 5.01 0.31
C LEU A 64 0.47 4.70 0.14
N CYS A 65 1.10 5.35 -0.84
CA CYS A 65 2.45 5.01 -1.30
C CYS A 65 3.46 6.11 -0.95
N TYR A 66 4.24 5.90 0.10
CA TYR A 66 5.22 6.86 0.60
C TYR A 66 6.66 6.38 0.36
N THR A 67 7.53 7.36 0.16
CA THR A 67 8.96 7.18 0.38
C THR A 67 9.27 7.20 1.87
N GLU A 68 10.44 6.67 2.25
CA GLU A 68 10.90 6.68 3.64
C GLU A 68 10.91 8.10 4.23
N SER A 69 11.38 9.08 3.45
CA SER A 69 11.48 10.48 3.88
C SER A 69 10.12 11.18 3.97
N GLU A 70 9.14 10.83 3.13
CA GLU A 70 7.78 11.34 3.24
C GLU A 70 7.09 10.75 4.48
N PHE A 71 7.25 9.45 4.74
CA PHE A 71 6.64 8.78 5.89
C PHE A 71 7.19 9.31 7.23
N GLN A 72 8.50 9.54 7.32
CA GLN A 72 9.12 10.10 8.52
C GLN A 72 8.67 11.53 8.86
N LYS A 73 8.14 12.29 7.89
CA LYS A 73 7.63 13.66 8.12
C LYS A 73 6.17 13.69 8.60
N MET A 74 5.51 12.54 8.66
CA MET A 74 4.12 12.45 9.14
C MET A 74 4.02 12.50 10.67
N PHE A 75 5.15 12.37 11.37
CA PHE A 75 5.30 12.38 12.83
C PHE A 75 6.41 13.35 13.24
#